data_AF-A0AAV7V736-F1
#
_entry.id   AF-A0AAV7V736-F1
#
_cell.length_a   1.000
_cell.length_b   1.000
_cell.length_c   1.000
_cell.angle_alpha   90.00
_cell.angle_beta   90.00
_cell.angle_gamma   90.00
#
_symmetry.space_group_name_H-M   'P 1'
#
loop_
_entity.id
_entity.type
_entity.pdbx_description
1 polymer ?
#
loop_
_entity_poly.entity_id
_entity_poly.type
_entity_poly.pdbx_seq_one_letter_code
_entity_poly.pdbx_strand_id
1 'polypeptide(L)' 'MGTLRLQAVTMGTLRLQAVTMGTLRLRVVTMGTLRLQVVTMGTLRLQVVTLGTLRLQVVTLGTFTLAGGDYGYIYACRR' A
#
# COMPACT_ATOMS: atom_id res chain seq x y z
N MET A 1 -1.48 -17.51 -12.08
CA MET A 1 -1.76 -16.46 -11.04
C MET A 1 -0.52 -16.33 -10.17
N GLY A 2 0.20 -15.22 -10.27
CA GLY A 2 1.47 -15.02 -9.57
C GLY A 2 1.32 -14.34 -8.21
N THR A 3 2.38 -14.42 -7.39
CA THR A 3 2.51 -13.64 -6.15
C THR A 3 3.54 -12.54 -6.36
N LEU A 4 3.14 -11.28 -6.22
CA LEU A 4 4.09 -10.16 -6.17
C LEU A 4 4.31 -9.76 -4.71
N ARG A 5 5.58 -9.68 -4.30
CA ARG A 5 5.96 -9.20 -2.97
C ARG A 5 6.87 -8.00 -3.12
N LEU A 6 6.51 -6.89 -2.50
CA LEU A 6 7.35 -5.69 -2.43
C LEU A 6 7.59 -5.29 -0.99
N GLN A 7 8.83 -4.90 -0.73
CA GLN A 7 9.25 -4.29 0.52
C GLN A 7 9.97 -2.99 0.22
N ALA A 8 9.60 -1.90 0.89
CA ALA A 8 10.23 -0.60 0.71
C ALA A 8 10.40 0.10 2.06
N VAL A 9 11.57 0.70 2.26
CA VAL A 9 11.88 1.53 3.43
C VAL A 9 12.50 2.83 2.92
N THR A 10 11.97 3.98 3.35
CA THR A 10 12.44 5.28 2.83
C THR A 10 12.32 6.38 3.89
N MET A 11 13.30 7.28 3.90
CA MET A 11 13.30 8.52 4.68
C MET A 11 13.02 9.66 3.70
N GLY A 12 11.76 10.06 3.53
CA GLY A 12 11.34 11.05 2.54
C GLY A 12 10.01 10.76 1.86
N THR A 13 9.93 11.02 0.55
CA THR A 13 8.71 10.79 -0.23
C THR A 13 8.81 9.46 -0.98
N LEU A 14 7.89 8.54 -0.72
CA LEU A 14 7.77 7.28 -1.46
C LEU A 14 6.46 7.27 -2.26
N ARG A 15 6.57 7.05 -3.57
CA ARG A 15 5.41 6.91 -4.47
C ARG A 15 5.44 5.55 -5.12
N LEU A 16 4.37 4.78 -4.93
CA LEU A 16 4.29 3.39 -5.37
C LEU A 16 3.00 3.17 -6.15
N GLN A 17 3.14 2.61 -7.35
CA GLN A 17 2.05 2.20 -8.21
C GLN A 17 2.20 0.72 -8.53
N ALA A 18 1.14 -0.06 -8.29
CA ALA A 18 1.17 -1.50 -8.55
C ALA A 18 -0.14 -1.97 -9.19
N VAL A 19 -0.03 -2.78 -10.24
CA VAL A 19 -1.16 -3.42 -10.91
C VAL A 19 -0.85 -4.91 -11.04
N THR A 20 -1.71 -5.77 -10.49
CA THR A 20 -1.46 -7.22 -10.45
C THR A 20 -2.72 -8.05 -10.63
N MET A 21 -2.57 -9.17 -11.34
CA MET A 21 -3.57 -10.23 -11.50
C MET A 21 -3.13 -11.45 -10.65
N GLY A 22 -3.64 -11.55 -9.42
CA GLY A 22 -3.23 -12.58 -8.46
C GLY A 22 -3.09 -12.04 -7.03
N THR A 23 -2.03 -12.46 -6.32
CA THR A 23 -1.79 -12.00 -4.95
C THR A 23 -0.70 -10.94 -4.91
N LEU A 24 -0.98 -9.79 -4.31
CA LEU A 24 -0.01 -8.72 -4.08
C LEU A 24 0.16 -8.50 -2.57
N ARG A 25 1.41 -8.62 -2.10
CA ARG A 25 1.79 -8.29 -0.72
C ARG A 25 2.78 -7.14 -0.72
N LEU A 26 2.40 -6.05 -0.08
CA LEU A 26 3.21 -4.84 0.06
C LEU A 26 3.53 -4.62 1.54
N ARG A 27 4.81 -4.44 1.86
CA ARG A 27 5.26 -3.98 3.18
C ARG A 27 6.06 -2.69 3.01
N VAL A 28 5.57 -1.60 3.54
CA VAL A 28 6.17 -0.28 3.36
C VAL A 28 6.37 0.40 4.70
N VAL A 29 7.56 0.94 4.92
CA VAL A 29 7.87 1.80 6.06
C VAL A 29 8.39 3.13 5.54
N THR A 30 7.79 4.24 5.95
CA THR A 30 8.21 5.57 5.48
C THR A 30 8.20 6.59 6.61
N MET A 31 9.29 7.33 6.74
CA MET A 31 9.37 8.54 7.56
C MET A 31 9.23 9.74 6.61
N GLY A 32 8.03 10.29 6.47
CA GLY A 32 7.72 11.34 5.49
C GLY A 32 6.38 11.15 4.80
N THR A 33 6.34 11.26 3.47
CA THR A 33 5.10 11.18 2.69
C THR A 33 5.05 9.89 1.89
N LEU A 34 4.01 9.08 2.11
CA LEU A 34 3.75 7.86 1.35
C LEU A 34 2.53 8.05 0.45
N ARG A 35 2.69 7.80 -0.85
CA ARG A 35 1.60 7.77 -1.83
C ARG A 35 1.53 6.41 -2.51
N LEU A 36 0.48 5.66 -2.22
CA LEU A 36 0.24 4.32 -2.74
C LEU A 36 -1.00 4.32 -3.63
N GLN A 37 -0.85 3.84 -4.86
CA GLN A 37 -1.95 3.56 -5.79
C GLN A 37 -1.86 2.11 -6.22
N VAL A 38 -2.85 1.31 -5.86
CA VAL A 38 -2.82 -0.13 -6.11
C VAL A 38 -4.11 -0.59 -6.76
N VAL A 39 -3.98 -1.35 -7.84
CA VAL A 39 -5.08 -2.04 -8.51
C VAL A 39 -4.80 -3.54 -8.49
N THR A 40 -5.72 -4.35 -7.98
CA THR A 40 -5.53 -5.81 -7.91
C THR A 40 -6.80 -6.57 -8.26
N MET A 41 -6.66 -7.57 -9.12
CA MET A 41 -7.68 -8.60 -9.35
C MET A 41 -7.22 -9.85 -8.58
N GLY A 42 -7.80 -10.11 -7.41
CA GLY A 42 -7.38 -11.18 -6.50
C GLY A 42 -7.15 -10.71 -5.06
N THR A 43 -6.03 -11.10 -4.45
CA THR A 43 -5.75 -10.85 -3.03
C THR A 43 -4.72 -9.74 -2.85
N LEU A 44 -5.10 -8.67 -2.15
CA LEU A 44 -4.20 -7.63 -1.72
C LEU A 44 -3.94 -7.71 -0.20
N ARG A 45 -2.67 -7.72 0.20
CA ARG A 45 -2.25 -7.50 1.58
C ARG A 45 -1.27 -6.33 1.66
N LEU A 46 -1.65 -5.27 2.36
CA LEU A 46 -0.82 -4.11 2.62
C LEU A 46 -0.45 -4.07 4.11
N GLN A 47 0.85 -3.94 4.38
CA GLN A 47 1.42 -3.60 5.67
C GLN A 47 2.13 -2.26 5.55
N VAL A 48 1.62 -1.21 6.17
CA VAL A 48 2.15 0.14 6.01
C VAL A 48 2.43 0.77 7.37
N VAL A 49 3.62 1.30 7.57
CA VAL A 49 3.97 2.08 8.76
C VAL A 49 4.49 3.44 8.31
N THR A 50 3.79 4.50 8.73
CA THR A 50 4.10 5.86 8.29
C THR A 50 4.24 6.80 9.47
N LEU A 51 5.38 7.49 9.57
CA LEU A 51 5.55 8.69 10.40
C LEU A 51 5.47 9.91 9.47
N GLY A 52 4.27 10.47 9.32
CA GLY A 52 3.99 11.59 8.43
C GLY A 52 2.66 11.43 7.69
N THR A 53 2.64 11.69 6.38
CA THR A 53 1.39 11.67 5.61
C THR A 53 1.25 10.38 4.81
N LEU A 54 0.12 9.69 4.98
CA LEU A 54 -0.25 8.51 4.21
C LEU A 54 -1.39 8.86 3.22
N ARG A 55 -1.16 8.64 1.93
CA ARG A 55 -2.21 8.65 0.90
C ARG A 55 -2.30 7.29 0.23
N LEU A 56 -3.44 6.64 0.40
CA LEU A 56 -3.71 5.30 -0.11
C LEU A 56 -4.92 5.34 -1.05
N GLN A 57 -4.74 4.90 -2.28
CA GLN A 57 -5.83 4.62 -3.22
C GLN A 57 -5.74 3.16 -3.63
N VAL A 58 -6.76 2.39 -3.29
CA VAL A 58 -6.78 0.96 -3.57
C VAL A 58 -8.06 0.60 -4.31
N VAL A 59 -7.90 -0.08 -5.43
CA VAL A 59 -8.97 -0.73 -6.17
C VAL A 59 -8.72 -2.23 -6.11
N THR A 60 -9.65 -3.00 -5.57
CA THR A 60 -9.47 -4.46 -5.48
C THR A 60 -10.75 -5.20 -5.81
N LEU A 61 -10.70 -5.98 -6.88
CA LEU A 61 -11.70 -6.98 -7.23
C LEU A 61 -11.27 -8.31 -6.59
N GLY A 62 -11.61 -8.46 -5.31
CA GLY A 62 -11.25 -9.61 -4.48
C GLY A 62 -11.02 -9.21 -3.01
N THR A 63 -10.12 -9.91 -2.33
CA THR A 63 -9.87 -9.71 -0.89
C THR A 63 -8.84 -8.63 -0.66
N PHE A 64 -9.15 -7.66 0.20
CA PHE A 64 -8.24 -6.60 0.64
C PHE A 64 -7.98 -6.70 2.14
N THR A 65 -6.72 -6.69 2.53
CA THR A 65 -6.31 -6.58 3.93
C THR A 65 -5.30 -5.45 4.07
N LEU A 66 -5.61 -4.49 4.95
CA LEU A 66 -4.70 -3.42 5.34
C LEU A 66 -4.36 -3.60 6.82
N ALA A 67 -3.07 -3.61 7.13
CA ALA A 67 -2.56 -3.49 8.48
C ALA A 67 -1.58 -2.34 8.48
N GLY A 68 -1.69 -1.44 9.45
CA GLY A 68 -0.76 -0.33 9.54
C GLY A 68 -0.85 0.44 10.84
N GLY A 69 0.26 1.08 11.17
CA GLY A 69 0.39 2.00 12.30
C GLY A 69 0.81 3.34 11.75
N ASP A 70 -0.02 4.37 11.95
CA ASP A 70 0.22 5.71 11.47
C ASP A 70 0.38 6.67 12.64
N TYR A 71 1.42 7.49 12.58
CA TYR A 71 1.63 8.62 13.49
C TYR A 71 1.51 9.94 12.69
N GLY A 72 0.39 10.11 11.97
CA GLY A 72 0.09 11.29 11.16
C GLY A 72 -1.24 11.21 10.38
N TYR A 73 -1.42 11.99 9.30
CA TYR A 73 -2.71 12.11 8.59
C TYR A 73 -2.90 11.04 7.50
N ILE A 74 -4.06 10.36 7.52
CA ILE A 74 -4.43 9.29 6.59
C ILE A 74 -5.49 9.77 5.61
N TYR A 75 -5.24 9.58 4.31
CA TYR A 75 -6.24 9.71 3.25
C TYR A 75 -6.34 8.38 2.51
N ALA A 76 -7.36 7.58 2.82
CA ALA A 76 -7.62 6.29 2.18
C ALA A 76 -8.92 6.34 1.37
N CYS A 77 -8.84 6.03 0.08
CA CYS A 77 -10.01 5.80 -0.77
C CYS A 77 -9.95 4.36 -1.30
N ARG A 78 -10.99 3.58 -1.00
CA ARG A 78 -11.18 2.23 -1.53
C ARG A 78 -12.36 2.23 -2.50
N ARG A 79 -12.14 1.73 -3.71
CA ARG A 79 -13.20 1.45 -4.69
C ARG A 79 -13.24 -0.04 -5.01
#